data_AF-A0A972R4A9-F1
#
_entry.id   AF-A0A972R4A9-F1
#
_cell.length_a   1.000
_cell.length_b   1.000
_cell.length_c   1.000
_cell.angle_alpha   90.00
_cell.angle_beta   90.00
_cell.angle_gamma   90.00
#
_symmetry.space_group_name_H-M   'P 1'
#
loop_
_entity.id
_entity.type
_entity.pdbx_description
1 polymer ?
#
loop_
_entity_poly.entity_id
_entity_poly.type
_entity_poly.pdbx_seq_one_letter_code
_entity_poly.pdbx_strand_id
1 'polypeptide(L)'
;FGGIARIAISILNTDFARIRVEAYFAVTSNSVQFGAKVEIYFGVSAFNIDGHLAFDALFRFSPFYFIISISASLSVKVFGIGLFSVRMRGSLEGPTPWKVEGTGSISLLFFDIDVDFSHTWGNEAETTLPPISVMPLLMDEFQKLENWQAVLPANNQLLVTLRSFEQGATDLILHPIGSLKISQRSVPLGMTLDKVGNQKPADANKFDVTVSTTGIDEKGKIEESFAVGQYFAKSDSELLNAKSFEPMKGGVELAVAGEQYRAPTAVKRVVRYEKIIIDTQFRRLISSFFAWSGSLFSLFLNGNVVSQSVLSHKQQKNLKPFADKVEVGKIFYTVAINKNNTAFSEDAMDFSSQVQAQEFMNQQIAGDANLKKELHVIPQVEMQRAA
;
A
#
# COMPACT_ATOMS: atom_id res chain seq x y z
N PHE A 1 -15.42 -9.68 -0.75
CA PHE A 1 -14.07 -10.27 -0.59
C PHE A 1 -13.63 -10.88 -1.90
N GLY A 2 -12.55 -10.39 -2.50
CA GLY A 2 -11.90 -11.15 -3.58
C GLY A 2 -11.41 -12.47 -2.98
N GLY A 3 -11.79 -13.61 -3.57
CA GLY A 3 -11.39 -14.91 -3.05
C GLY A 3 -9.87 -14.97 -2.92
N ILE A 4 -9.35 -15.31 -1.73
CA ILE A 4 -7.92 -15.55 -1.55
C ILE A 4 -7.54 -16.66 -2.52
N ALA A 5 -6.53 -16.40 -3.35
CA ALA A 5 -6.04 -17.37 -4.31
C ALA A 5 -5.50 -18.59 -3.54
N ARG A 6 -6.25 -19.69 -3.59
CA ARG A 6 -5.86 -20.94 -2.93
C ARG A 6 -4.92 -21.71 -3.84
N ILE A 7 -3.86 -22.26 -3.26
CA ILE A 7 -3.04 -23.25 -3.93
C ILE A 7 -3.76 -24.59 -3.78
N ALA A 8 -4.05 -25.25 -4.91
CA ALA A 8 -4.72 -26.54 -4.92
C ALA A 8 -3.83 -27.60 -5.58
N ILE A 9 -3.70 -28.75 -4.93
CA ILE A 9 -3.03 -29.94 -5.46
C ILE A 9 -4.07 -31.06 -5.49
N SER A 10 -4.36 -31.55 -6.70
CA SER A 10 -5.17 -32.75 -6.88
C SER A 10 -4.24 -33.95 -6.99
N ILE A 11 -4.20 -34.77 -5.94
CA ILE A 11 -3.39 -36.01 -5.89
C ILE A 11 -4.07 -37.09 -6.74
N LEU A 12 -5.40 -37.21 -6.61
CA LEU A 12 -6.24 -38.06 -7.44
C LEU A 12 -7.41 -37.24 -7.96
N ASN A 13 -7.72 -37.36 -9.25
CA ASN A 13 -8.87 -36.71 -9.87
C ASN A 13 -9.43 -37.59 -10.99
N THR A 14 -10.13 -38.64 -10.59
CA THR A 14 -10.80 -39.61 -11.48
C THR A 14 -12.28 -39.66 -11.13
N ASP A 15 -13.08 -40.29 -12.00
CA ASP A 15 -14.55 -40.37 -11.80
C ASP A 15 -14.95 -41.13 -10.52
N PHE A 16 -14.13 -42.08 -10.08
CA PHE A 16 -14.40 -42.93 -8.90
C PHE A 16 -13.52 -42.61 -7.69
N ALA A 17 -12.48 -41.77 -7.82
CA ALA A 17 -11.59 -41.40 -6.73
C ALA A 17 -11.06 -39.96 -6.89
N ARG A 18 -11.22 -39.15 -5.83
CA ARG A 18 -10.72 -37.78 -5.76
C ARG A 18 -10.04 -37.53 -4.41
N ILE A 19 -8.82 -37.02 -4.46
CA ILE A 19 -8.10 -36.49 -3.30
C ILE A 19 -7.58 -35.13 -3.70
N ARG A 20 -8.09 -34.09 -3.04
CA ARG A 20 -7.72 -32.70 -3.32
C ARG A 20 -7.28 -32.02 -2.02
N VAL A 21 -6.15 -31.33 -2.07
CA VAL A 21 -5.64 -30.50 -0.98
C VAL A 21 -5.66 -29.05 -1.44
N GLU A 22 -6.28 -28.17 -0.67
CA GLU A 22 -6.26 -26.73 -0.86
C GLU A 22 -5.59 -26.08 0.34
N ALA A 23 -4.77 -25.06 0.11
CA ALA A 23 -4.19 -24.26 1.18
C ALA A 23 -4.14 -22.78 0.80
N TYR A 24 -4.13 -21.93 1.83
CA TYR A 24 -3.87 -20.50 1.67
C TYR A 24 -2.98 -19.99 2.82
N PHE A 25 -2.26 -18.92 2.53
CA PHE A 25 -1.46 -18.16 3.48
C PHE A 25 -1.55 -16.69 3.09
N ALA A 26 -1.94 -15.84 4.03
CA ALA A 26 -2.08 -14.41 3.83
C ALA A 26 -1.48 -13.66 5.03
N VAL A 27 -0.70 -12.63 4.73
CA VAL A 27 -0.14 -11.71 5.72
C VAL A 27 -0.65 -10.32 5.39
N THR A 28 -1.26 -9.68 6.39
CA THR A 28 -1.69 -8.29 6.35
C THR A 28 -0.89 -7.50 7.38
N SER A 29 -1.10 -6.18 7.44
CA SER A 29 -0.41 -5.34 8.41
C SER A 29 -0.75 -5.61 9.88
N ASN A 30 -1.92 -6.21 10.16
CA ASN A 30 -2.39 -6.51 11.52
C ASN A 30 -2.82 -7.97 11.74
N SER A 31 -2.71 -8.85 10.74
CA SER A 31 -3.06 -10.26 10.89
C SER A 31 -2.29 -11.21 9.98
N VAL A 32 -2.17 -12.45 10.42
CA VAL A 32 -1.71 -13.60 9.63
C VAL A 32 -2.84 -14.62 9.58
N GLN A 33 -3.15 -15.09 8.38
CA GLN A 33 -4.24 -16.01 8.11
C GLN A 33 -3.70 -17.19 7.32
N PHE A 34 -4.00 -18.40 7.76
CA PHE A 34 -3.61 -19.59 7.02
C PHE A 34 -4.56 -20.73 7.29
N GLY A 35 -4.72 -21.57 6.28
CA GLY A 35 -5.60 -22.71 6.39
C GLY A 35 -5.32 -23.73 5.31
N ALA A 36 -5.78 -24.95 5.58
CA ALA A 36 -5.70 -26.06 4.67
C ALA A 36 -6.99 -26.87 4.72
N LYS A 37 -7.41 -27.37 3.56
CA LYS A 37 -8.55 -28.26 3.41
C LYS A 37 -8.13 -29.47 2.58
N VAL A 38 -8.43 -30.65 3.08
CA VAL A 38 -8.30 -31.91 2.37
C VAL A 38 -9.70 -32.43 2.09
N GLU A 39 -9.99 -32.75 0.84
CA GLU A 39 -11.21 -33.43 0.39
C GLU A 39 -10.84 -34.84 -0.10
N ILE A 40 -11.59 -35.84 0.37
CA ILE A 40 -11.43 -37.23 0.00
C ILE A 40 -12.78 -37.75 -0.49
N TYR A 41 -12.81 -38.30 -1.69
CA TYR A 41 -13.99 -38.97 -2.25
C TYR A 41 -13.57 -40.27 -2.92
N PHE A 42 -14.27 -41.35 -2.61
CA PHE A 42 -14.15 -42.64 -3.27
C PHE A 42 -15.54 -43.19 -3.53
N GLY A 43 -15.91 -43.43 -4.79
CA GLY A 43 -17.26 -43.82 -5.16
C GLY A 43 -17.30 -44.85 -6.27
N VAL A 44 -17.98 -45.96 -6.00
CA VAL A 44 -18.43 -46.96 -6.98
C VAL A 44 -19.95 -47.10 -6.90
N SER A 45 -20.59 -47.73 -7.89
CA SER A 45 -22.06 -47.78 -8.00
C SER A 45 -22.80 -48.31 -6.75
N ALA A 46 -22.16 -49.17 -5.96
CA ALA A 46 -22.72 -49.75 -4.73
C ALA A 46 -22.34 -49.00 -3.44
N PHE A 47 -21.29 -48.17 -3.46
CA PHE A 47 -20.65 -47.66 -2.25
C PHE A 47 -19.90 -46.35 -2.50
N ASN A 48 -20.14 -45.34 -1.66
CA ASN A 48 -19.34 -44.11 -1.69
C ASN A 48 -18.90 -43.66 -0.29
N ILE A 49 -17.72 -43.05 -0.26
CA ILE A 49 -17.10 -42.38 0.88
C ILE A 49 -16.86 -40.94 0.45
N ASP A 50 -17.34 -40.00 1.24
CA ASP A 50 -17.08 -38.57 1.09
C ASP A 50 -16.60 -38.04 2.43
N GLY A 51 -15.48 -37.32 2.45
CA GLY A 51 -14.98 -36.70 3.65
C GLY A 51 -14.17 -35.47 3.37
N HIS A 52 -14.10 -34.60 4.38
CA HIS A 52 -13.17 -33.49 4.36
C HIS A 52 -12.58 -33.27 5.75
N LEU A 53 -11.38 -32.70 5.77
CA LEU A 53 -10.73 -32.16 6.95
C LEU A 53 -10.26 -30.76 6.60
N ALA A 54 -10.70 -29.75 7.33
CA ALA A 54 -10.26 -28.38 7.16
C ALA A 54 -9.76 -27.79 8.48
N PHE A 55 -8.77 -26.92 8.36
CA PHE A 55 -8.18 -26.15 9.43
C PHE A 55 -8.01 -24.72 8.92
N ASP A 56 -8.44 -23.76 9.72
CA ASP A 56 -8.30 -22.33 9.45
C ASP A 56 -7.80 -21.64 10.72
N ALA A 57 -6.79 -20.78 10.59
CA ALA A 57 -6.24 -20.01 11.68
C ALA A 57 -6.11 -18.54 11.29
N LEU A 58 -6.57 -17.68 12.19
CA LEU A 58 -6.44 -16.22 12.09
C LEU A 58 -5.75 -15.73 13.37
N PHE A 59 -4.60 -15.09 13.20
CA PHE A 59 -3.87 -14.41 14.26
C PHE A 59 -3.92 -12.91 14.01
N ARG A 60 -4.47 -12.15 14.95
CA ARG A 60 -4.41 -10.68 15.01
C ARG A 60 -3.28 -10.27 15.94
N PHE A 61 -2.48 -9.29 15.51
CA PHE A 61 -1.35 -8.82 16.31
C PHE A 61 -1.78 -7.83 17.40
N SER A 62 -2.69 -6.89 17.09
CA SER A 62 -3.08 -5.82 18.01
C SER A 62 -4.60 -5.55 18.02
N PRO A 63 -5.27 -5.69 19.19
CA PRO A 63 -4.81 -6.46 20.35
C PRO A 63 -4.60 -7.92 19.97
N PHE A 64 -3.66 -8.60 20.64
CA PHE A 64 -3.35 -9.99 20.29
C PHE A 64 -4.58 -10.86 20.51
N TYR A 65 -5.05 -11.50 19.45
CA TYR A 65 -6.20 -12.40 19.44
C TYR A 65 -5.95 -13.46 18.39
N PHE A 66 -6.35 -14.69 18.65
CA PHE A 66 -6.36 -15.71 17.62
C PHE A 66 -7.61 -16.56 17.71
N ILE A 67 -8.02 -17.06 16.55
CA ILE A 67 -9.06 -18.06 16.42
C ILE A 67 -8.55 -19.15 15.49
N ILE A 68 -8.68 -20.37 15.95
CA ILE A 68 -8.35 -21.58 15.19
C ILE A 68 -9.63 -22.39 15.07
N SER A 69 -10.03 -22.67 13.84
CA SER A 69 -11.21 -23.46 13.52
C SER A 69 -10.79 -24.77 12.85
N ILE A 70 -11.34 -25.87 13.33
CA ILE A 70 -11.14 -27.21 12.76
C ILE A 70 -12.51 -27.76 12.38
N SER A 71 -12.60 -28.35 11.20
CA SER A 71 -13.78 -29.10 10.78
C SER A 71 -13.37 -30.41 10.13
N ALA A 72 -14.06 -31.48 10.48
CA ALA A 72 -13.88 -32.79 9.89
C ALA A 72 -15.26 -33.39 9.60
N SER A 73 -15.43 -34.03 8.45
CA SER A 73 -16.56 -34.91 8.23
C SER A 73 -16.16 -36.15 7.47
N LEU A 74 -16.81 -37.25 7.79
CA LEU A 74 -16.74 -38.49 7.02
C LEU A 74 -18.16 -39.02 6.84
N SER A 75 -18.54 -39.31 5.61
CA SER A 75 -19.84 -39.79 5.21
C SER A 75 -19.66 -41.04 4.36
N VAL A 76 -20.40 -42.08 4.71
CA VAL A 76 -20.39 -43.37 4.03
C VAL A 76 -21.81 -43.65 3.54
N LYS A 77 -21.98 -43.84 2.23
CA LYS A 77 -23.23 -44.35 1.66
C LYS A 77 -23.10 -45.76 1.12
N VAL A 78 -24.06 -46.61 1.51
CA VAL A 78 -24.11 -48.02 1.13
C VAL A 78 -25.45 -48.29 0.43
N PHE A 79 -25.40 -48.80 -0.81
CA PHE A 79 -26.55 -49.21 -1.63
C PHE A 79 -27.69 -48.17 -1.73
N GLY A 80 -27.36 -46.88 -1.76
CA GLY A 80 -28.34 -45.79 -1.93
C GLY A 80 -29.30 -45.57 -0.76
N ILE A 81 -29.22 -46.36 0.31
CA ILE A 81 -30.16 -46.34 1.43
C ILE A 81 -29.44 -46.01 2.75
N GLY A 82 -28.26 -46.55 3.05
CA GLY A 82 -27.57 -46.24 4.31
C GLY A 82 -26.73 -44.98 4.22
N LEU A 83 -27.02 -43.94 5.00
CA LEU A 83 -26.14 -42.79 5.22
C LEU A 83 -25.62 -42.82 6.67
N PHE A 84 -24.32 -43.04 6.83
CA PHE A 84 -23.61 -42.90 8.10
C PHE A 84 -22.68 -41.71 7.99
N SER A 85 -22.95 -40.63 8.72
CA SER A 85 -22.09 -39.46 8.69
C SER A 85 -21.64 -39.06 10.08
N VAL A 86 -20.35 -38.80 10.24
CA VAL A 86 -19.78 -38.21 11.44
C VAL A 86 -19.24 -36.85 11.05
N ARG A 87 -19.67 -35.80 11.75
CA ARG A 87 -19.20 -34.42 11.55
C ARG A 87 -18.68 -33.90 12.88
N MET A 88 -17.56 -33.21 12.84
CA MET A 88 -17.01 -32.50 13.97
C MET A 88 -16.63 -31.09 13.49
N ARG A 89 -17.01 -30.09 14.27
CA ARG A 89 -16.56 -28.71 14.10
C ARG A 89 -16.17 -28.19 15.46
N GLY A 90 -15.06 -27.49 15.53
CA GLY A 90 -14.64 -26.81 16.75
C GLY A 90 -13.86 -25.55 16.46
N SER A 91 -13.94 -24.59 17.36
CA SER A 91 -13.13 -23.39 17.39
C SER A 91 -12.44 -23.26 18.74
N LEU A 92 -11.21 -22.76 18.69
CA LEU A 92 -10.40 -22.38 19.83
C LEU A 92 -10.04 -20.91 19.66
N GLU A 93 -10.53 -20.07 20.57
CA GLU A 93 -10.22 -18.65 20.64
C GLU A 93 -9.30 -18.37 21.84
N GLY A 94 -8.39 -17.41 21.67
CA GLY A 94 -7.47 -16.94 22.70
C GLY A 94 -6.96 -15.53 22.39
N PRO A 95 -6.08 -14.94 23.21
CA PRO A 95 -5.26 -15.55 24.27
C PRO A 95 -5.89 -15.68 25.65
N THR A 96 -6.79 -14.77 26.04
CA THR A 96 -7.54 -14.81 27.31
C THR A 96 -8.78 -13.91 27.19
N PRO A 97 -9.96 -14.33 27.68
CA PRO A 97 -10.26 -15.68 28.12
C PRO A 97 -10.16 -16.67 26.95
N TRP A 98 -9.68 -17.87 27.24
CA TRP A 98 -9.69 -18.96 26.29
C TRP A 98 -11.12 -19.43 26.12
N LYS A 99 -11.57 -19.62 24.89
CA LYS A 99 -12.91 -20.11 24.60
C LYS A 99 -12.79 -21.26 23.62
N VAL A 100 -13.30 -22.42 24.02
CA VAL A 100 -13.40 -23.59 23.18
C VAL A 100 -14.87 -23.89 22.95
N GLU A 101 -15.25 -23.96 21.69
CA GLU A 101 -16.58 -24.39 21.28
C GLU A 101 -16.48 -25.49 20.26
N GLY A 102 -17.39 -26.44 20.30
CA GLY A 102 -17.47 -27.46 19.26
C GLY A 102 -18.75 -28.26 19.32
N THR A 103 -19.05 -28.85 18.17
CA THR A 103 -20.22 -29.68 17.94
C THR A 103 -19.76 -30.96 17.24
N GLY A 104 -20.07 -32.09 17.85
CA GLY A 104 -19.99 -33.42 17.23
C GLY A 104 -21.37 -33.89 16.81
N SER A 105 -21.56 -34.28 15.56
CA SER A 105 -22.83 -34.74 15.01
C SER A 105 -22.65 -36.13 14.40
N ILE A 106 -23.48 -37.09 14.81
CA ILE A 106 -23.55 -38.43 14.22
C ILE A 106 -24.92 -38.59 13.56
N SER A 107 -24.92 -38.72 12.24
CA SER A 107 -26.11 -38.97 11.42
C SER A 107 -26.21 -40.44 11.06
N LEU A 108 -27.36 -41.03 11.38
CA LEU A 108 -27.73 -42.41 11.11
C LEU A 108 -29.07 -42.44 10.40
N LEU A 109 -29.08 -42.47 9.07
CA LEU A 109 -30.26 -42.68 8.21
C LEU A 109 -31.45 -41.71 8.45
N PHE A 110 -32.18 -41.88 9.56
CA PHE A 110 -33.39 -41.15 9.96
C PHE A 110 -33.22 -40.30 11.22
N PHE A 111 -32.07 -40.34 11.89
CA PHE A 111 -31.82 -39.59 13.12
C PHE A 111 -30.41 -39.00 13.17
N ASP A 112 -30.31 -37.80 13.73
CA ASP A 112 -29.08 -37.07 13.99
C ASP A 112 -28.91 -36.92 15.51
N ILE A 113 -27.71 -37.21 16.01
CA ILE A 113 -27.34 -37.01 17.41
C ILE A 113 -26.23 -35.96 17.46
N ASP A 114 -26.54 -34.80 18.03
CA ASP A 114 -25.61 -33.68 18.18
C ASP A 114 -25.19 -33.55 19.65
N VAL A 115 -23.88 -33.36 19.87
CA VAL A 115 -23.27 -33.12 21.17
C VAL A 115 -22.46 -31.84 21.08
N ASP A 116 -22.94 -30.81 21.76
CA ASP A 116 -22.28 -29.51 21.85
C ASP A 116 -21.46 -29.41 23.13
N PHE A 117 -20.29 -28.77 23.05
CA PHE A 117 -19.52 -28.33 24.20
C PHE A 117 -19.07 -26.89 24.00
N SER A 118 -19.20 -26.09 25.05
CA SER A 118 -18.65 -24.74 25.13
C SER A 118 -18.03 -24.57 26.51
N HIS A 119 -16.76 -24.18 26.53
CA HIS A 119 -16.05 -23.93 27.77
C HIS A 119 -15.15 -22.71 27.62
N THR A 120 -15.27 -21.78 28.57
CA THR A 120 -14.47 -20.57 28.64
C THR A 120 -13.67 -20.59 29.94
N TRP A 121 -12.36 -20.36 29.86
CA TRP A 121 -11.49 -20.32 31.04
C TRP A 121 -10.38 -19.26 30.92
N GLY A 122 -9.82 -18.87 32.05
CA GLY A 122 -8.81 -17.82 32.14
C GLY A 122 -9.41 -16.46 32.47
N ASN A 123 -8.64 -15.65 33.19
CA ASN A 123 -9.04 -14.29 33.55
C ASN A 123 -8.92 -13.38 32.34
N GLU A 124 -9.86 -12.45 32.19
CA GLU A 124 -9.77 -11.38 31.21
C GLU A 124 -8.59 -10.48 31.59
N ALA A 125 -7.46 -10.70 30.92
CA ALA A 125 -6.28 -9.87 31.05
C ALA A 125 -6.09 -9.13 29.73
N GLU A 126 -6.10 -7.79 29.78
CA GLU A 126 -5.58 -7.04 28.65
C GLU A 126 -4.10 -7.38 28.52
N THR A 127 -3.72 -8.06 27.44
CA THR A 127 -2.33 -8.34 27.08
C THR A 127 -1.65 -7.04 26.64
N THR A 128 -1.49 -6.13 27.59
CA THR A 128 -0.76 -4.87 27.37
C THR A 128 0.72 -5.16 27.50
N LEU A 129 1.44 -4.94 26.40
CA LEU A 129 2.89 -4.90 26.44
C LEU A 129 3.34 -3.63 27.16
N PRO A 130 4.50 -3.65 27.84
CA PRO A 130 5.03 -2.45 28.48
C PRO A 130 5.19 -1.33 27.44
N PRO A 131 4.98 -0.06 27.81
CA PRO A 131 5.16 1.07 26.91
C PRO A 131 6.57 1.09 26.29
N ILE A 132 6.67 1.55 25.04
CA ILE A 132 7.94 1.65 24.30
C ILE A 132 8.33 3.12 24.12
N SER A 133 9.62 3.43 24.30
CA SER A 133 10.15 4.75 23.95
C SER A 133 10.31 4.85 22.43
N VAL A 134 9.63 5.81 21.80
CA VAL A 134 9.56 5.94 20.35
C VAL A 134 10.71 6.78 19.80
N MET A 135 11.20 7.75 20.57
CA MET A 135 12.29 8.64 20.16
C MET A 135 13.59 7.90 19.81
N PRO A 136 14.04 6.87 20.56
CA PRO A 136 15.20 6.07 20.17
C PRO A 136 15.01 5.34 18.83
N LEU A 137 13.81 4.80 18.57
CA LEU A 137 13.50 4.12 17.30
C LEU A 137 13.60 5.09 16.11
N LEU A 138 13.08 6.30 16.29
CA LEU A 138 13.18 7.35 15.28
C LEU A 138 14.64 7.78 15.07
N MET A 139 15.40 7.95 16.15
CA MET A 139 16.82 8.31 16.07
C MET A 139 17.65 7.25 15.33
N ASP A 140 17.40 5.97 15.59
CA ASP A 140 18.04 4.86 14.90
C ASP A 140 17.73 4.88 13.40
N GLU A 141 16.52 5.22 12.99
CA GLU A 141 16.19 5.40 11.56
C GLU A 141 16.96 6.58 10.94
N PHE A 142 17.07 7.73 11.61
CA PHE A 142 17.82 8.86 11.06
C PHE A 142 19.33 8.62 11.02
N GLN A 143 19.87 7.69 11.82
CA GLN A 143 21.27 7.30 11.76
C GLN A 143 21.60 6.34 10.61
N LYS A 144 20.60 5.65 10.05
CA LYS A 144 20.82 4.74 8.90
C LYS A 144 21.08 5.55 7.63
N LEU A 145 22.25 5.35 7.05
CA LEU A 145 22.63 6.01 5.80
C LEU A 145 21.68 5.68 4.64
N GLU A 146 21.05 4.50 4.66
CA GLU A 146 20.07 4.04 3.65
C GLU A 146 18.82 4.94 3.54
N ASN A 147 18.47 5.62 4.64
CA ASN A 147 17.34 6.54 4.71
C ASN A 147 17.65 7.92 4.10
N TRP A 148 18.92 8.16 3.75
CA TRP A 148 19.40 9.39 3.12
C TRP A 148 19.71 9.11 1.64
N GLN A 149 18.95 9.74 0.75
CA GLN A 149 19.05 9.51 -0.68
C GLN A 149 19.32 10.83 -1.42
N ALA A 150 20.40 10.86 -2.20
CA ALA A 150 20.65 11.95 -3.13
C ALA A 150 19.87 11.69 -4.44
N VAL A 151 18.87 12.51 -4.72
CA VAL A 151 17.98 12.36 -5.88
C VAL A 151 18.24 13.48 -6.90
N LEU A 152 18.32 13.09 -8.17
CA LEU A 152 18.38 14.04 -9.29
C LEU A 152 16.97 14.49 -9.68
N PRO A 153 16.76 15.76 -10.09
CA PRO A 153 15.45 16.23 -10.54
C PRO A 153 14.98 15.48 -11.78
N ALA A 154 13.70 15.13 -11.83
CA ALA A 154 13.10 14.28 -12.87
C ALA A 154 13.30 14.80 -14.32
N ASN A 155 13.48 16.11 -14.51
CA ASN A 155 13.68 16.72 -15.82
C ASN A 155 15.14 16.86 -16.26
N ASN A 156 16.11 16.40 -15.46
CA ASN A 156 17.51 16.57 -15.78
C ASN A 156 18.16 15.23 -16.14
N GLN A 157 18.08 14.88 -17.42
CA GLN A 157 18.96 13.86 -17.98
C GLN A 157 20.37 14.45 -18.02
N LEU A 158 21.24 13.99 -17.12
CA LEU A 158 22.64 14.36 -17.18
C LEU A 158 23.20 13.91 -18.53
N LEU A 159 23.54 14.87 -19.40
CA LEU A 159 24.20 14.61 -20.70
C LEU A 159 25.68 14.21 -20.54
N VAL A 160 26.11 14.01 -19.29
CA VAL A 160 27.46 13.60 -18.91
C VAL A 160 27.35 12.36 -18.03
N THR A 161 28.23 11.40 -18.28
CA THR A 161 28.42 10.27 -17.38
C THR A 161 29.36 10.69 -16.27
N LEU A 162 28.87 10.74 -15.04
CA LEU A 162 29.70 10.97 -13.86
C LEU A 162 30.43 9.66 -13.49
N ARG A 163 31.58 9.78 -12.85
CA ARG A 163 32.31 8.61 -12.31
C ARG A 163 31.39 7.85 -11.35
N SER A 164 31.22 6.54 -11.56
CA SER A 164 30.58 5.67 -10.57
C SER A 164 31.46 5.56 -9.34
N PHE A 165 30.88 5.67 -8.16
CA PHE A 165 31.57 5.45 -6.90
C PHE A 165 31.46 3.99 -6.49
N GLU A 166 32.44 3.50 -5.73
CA GLU A 166 32.40 2.13 -5.21
C GLU A 166 31.31 2.02 -4.13
N GLN A 167 30.54 0.93 -4.18
CA GLN A 167 29.52 0.62 -3.17
C GLN A 167 30.24 0.39 -1.84
N GLY A 168 30.12 1.34 -0.89
CA GLY A 168 30.78 1.27 0.41
C GLY A 168 31.39 2.58 0.92
N ALA A 169 31.35 3.66 0.13
CA ALA A 169 31.71 4.98 0.64
C ALA A 169 30.74 5.43 1.75
N THR A 170 31.28 5.86 2.90
CA THR A 170 30.52 6.41 4.04
C THR A 170 29.93 7.79 3.77
N ASP A 171 30.30 8.42 2.66
CA ASP A 171 29.95 9.79 2.36
C ASP A 171 28.83 9.84 1.32
N LEU A 172 27.73 10.53 1.67
CA LEU A 172 26.63 10.79 0.75
C LEU A 172 26.97 11.96 -0.18
N ILE A 173 27.04 11.70 -1.48
CA ILE A 173 27.37 12.71 -2.49
C ILE A 173 26.09 13.30 -3.08
N LEU A 174 25.87 14.59 -2.84
CA LEU A 174 24.75 15.33 -3.40
C LEU A 174 25.18 16.08 -4.67
N HIS A 175 24.40 15.92 -5.74
CA HIS A 175 24.59 16.73 -6.95
C HIS A 175 24.20 18.20 -6.67
N PRO A 176 24.90 19.21 -7.21
CA PRO A 176 24.58 20.63 -6.94
C PRO A 176 23.14 21.06 -7.28
N ILE A 177 22.53 20.42 -8.27
CA ILE A 177 21.12 20.61 -8.65
C ILE A 177 20.19 19.51 -8.08
N GLY A 178 20.75 18.57 -7.33
CA GLY A 178 20.04 17.47 -6.70
C GLY A 178 19.25 17.93 -5.49
N SER A 179 18.34 17.07 -5.05
CA SER A 179 17.69 17.17 -3.75
C SER A 179 18.14 16.03 -2.85
N LEU A 180 18.21 16.29 -1.57
CA LEU A 180 18.45 15.31 -0.53
C LEU A 180 17.11 14.87 0.02
N LYS A 181 16.77 13.59 -0.17
CA LYS A 181 15.58 12.98 0.40
C LYS A 181 15.95 12.23 1.66
N ILE A 182 15.30 12.57 2.76
CA ILE A 182 15.45 11.87 4.03
C ILE A 182 14.10 11.21 4.30
N SER A 183 14.05 9.88 4.27
CA SER A 183 12.81 9.12 4.45
C SER A 183 12.97 8.03 5.50
N GLN A 184 12.06 7.98 6.48
CA GLN A 184 11.98 6.88 7.45
C GLN A 184 10.59 6.24 7.44
N ARG A 185 10.55 4.97 7.84
CA ARG A 185 9.33 4.13 7.83
C ARG A 185 8.94 3.59 9.21
N SER A 186 9.60 4.03 10.28
CA SER A 186 9.31 3.54 11.63
C SER A 186 8.05 4.16 12.22
N VAL A 187 7.79 5.45 11.97
CA VAL A 187 6.69 6.20 12.60
C VAL A 187 6.20 7.32 11.68
N PRO A 188 4.88 7.53 11.51
CA PRO A 188 4.39 8.66 10.74
C PRO A 188 4.64 9.99 11.49
N LEU A 189 5.20 10.97 10.79
CA LEU A 189 5.49 12.31 11.30
C LEU A 189 4.26 13.23 11.19
N GLY A 190 4.13 14.17 12.12
CA GLY A 190 3.05 15.15 12.17
C GLY A 190 1.70 14.58 12.64
N MET A 191 1.65 13.32 13.06
CA MET A 191 0.42 12.63 13.49
C MET A 191 0.46 12.27 14.97
N THR A 192 -0.70 12.26 15.61
CA THR A 192 -0.85 11.83 17.00
C THR A 192 -1.01 10.31 17.05
N LEU A 193 -0.05 9.63 17.67
CA LEU A 193 0.06 8.17 17.75
C LEU A 193 -0.65 7.65 19.00
N ASP A 194 -1.53 6.66 18.83
CA ASP A 194 -2.16 5.96 19.95
C ASP A 194 -1.29 4.78 20.42
N LYS A 195 -0.60 4.14 19.46
CA LYS A 195 0.24 2.98 19.65
C LYS A 195 1.38 2.94 18.62
N VAL A 196 2.39 2.12 18.87
CA VAL A 196 3.43 1.76 17.91
C VAL A 196 3.51 0.23 17.90
N GLY A 197 2.98 -0.37 16.83
CA GLY A 197 2.75 -1.81 16.75
C GLY A 197 1.73 -2.27 17.80
N ASN A 198 2.24 -2.89 18.87
CA ASN A 198 1.43 -3.42 19.97
C ASN A 198 1.62 -2.68 21.30
N GLN A 199 2.45 -1.65 21.34
CA GLN A 199 2.83 -0.95 22.56
C GLN A 199 2.33 0.49 22.55
N LYS A 200 2.03 1.03 23.73
CA LYS A 200 1.75 2.47 23.87
C LYS A 200 3.07 3.26 23.88
N PRO A 201 3.12 4.47 23.29
CA PRO A 201 4.29 5.34 23.41
C PRO A 201 4.52 5.70 24.88
N ALA A 202 5.76 5.57 25.36
CA ALA A 202 6.15 5.89 26.73
C ALA A 202 6.60 7.35 26.91
N ASP A 203 7.12 7.96 25.84
CA ASP A 203 7.78 9.26 25.84
C ASP A 203 6.88 10.34 25.24
N ALA A 204 6.73 10.36 23.92
CA ALA A 204 5.91 11.32 23.20
C ALA A 204 5.03 10.58 22.18
N ASN A 205 3.89 11.18 21.86
CA ASN A 205 2.91 10.63 20.93
C ASN A 205 2.80 11.43 19.64
N LYS A 206 3.55 12.52 19.47
CA LYS A 206 3.59 13.28 18.22
C LYS A 206 5.02 13.71 17.95
N PHE A 207 5.50 13.39 16.74
CA PHE A 207 6.86 13.68 16.31
C PHE A 207 6.82 14.47 15.02
N ASP A 208 7.66 15.49 14.91
CA ASP A 208 7.85 16.23 13.67
C ASP A 208 9.34 16.51 13.46
N VAL A 209 9.71 16.76 12.21
CA VAL A 209 11.08 17.04 11.79
C VAL A 209 11.13 18.47 11.29
N THR A 210 11.97 19.27 11.90
CA THR A 210 12.27 20.64 11.48
C THR A 210 13.71 20.69 10.99
N VAL A 211 13.92 21.30 9.83
CA VAL A 211 15.24 21.43 9.21
C VAL A 211 15.79 22.80 9.56
N SER A 212 16.98 22.82 10.17
CA SER A 212 17.70 24.05 10.46
C SER A 212 19.06 24.00 9.75
N THR A 213 19.10 24.54 8.54
CA THR A 213 20.29 24.53 7.68
C THR A 213 20.50 25.89 7.04
N THR A 214 21.76 26.24 6.76
CA THR A 214 22.12 27.44 6.02
C THR A 214 22.27 27.12 4.54
N GLY A 215 21.44 27.73 3.67
CA GLY A 215 21.53 27.59 2.21
C GLY A 215 20.85 26.36 1.62
N ILE A 216 20.20 25.55 2.44
CA ILE A 216 19.36 24.42 2.04
C ILE A 216 18.01 24.62 2.70
N ASP A 217 16.95 24.58 1.90
CA ASP A 217 15.56 24.76 2.35
C ASP A 217 14.76 23.47 2.13
N GLU A 218 13.69 23.32 2.92
CA GLU A 218 12.68 22.27 2.69
C GLU A 218 11.91 22.58 1.41
N LYS A 219 12.04 21.68 0.42
CA LYS A 219 11.34 21.79 -0.87
C LYS A 219 10.00 21.06 -0.84
N GLY A 220 9.88 20.01 -0.04
CA GLY A 220 8.66 19.22 0.05
C GLY A 220 8.68 18.15 1.13
N LYS A 221 7.51 17.58 1.39
CA LYS A 221 7.32 16.48 2.33
C LYS A 221 7.42 15.16 1.57
N ILE A 222 8.02 14.16 2.21
CA ILE A 222 8.06 12.79 1.66
C ILE A 222 6.97 11.98 2.31
N GLU A 223 6.13 11.38 1.48
CA GLU A 223 5.07 10.47 1.90
C GLU A 223 5.56 9.02 1.81
N GLU A 224 5.42 8.28 2.91
CA GLU A 224 5.68 6.85 2.99
C GLU A 224 4.38 6.10 3.33
N SER A 225 4.34 4.81 3.01
CA SER A 225 3.17 3.97 3.25
C SER A 225 3.18 3.42 4.69
N PHE A 226 2.27 3.91 5.52
CA PHE A 226 2.13 3.48 6.91
C PHE A 226 0.85 2.65 7.11
N ALA A 227 0.95 1.60 7.92
CA ALA A 227 -0.18 0.75 8.28
C ALA A 227 -1.02 1.40 9.38
N VAL A 228 -2.25 1.83 9.04
CA VAL A 228 -3.13 2.55 9.99
C VAL A 228 -3.33 1.77 11.29
N GLY A 229 -3.56 0.46 11.20
CA GLY A 229 -3.80 -0.42 12.36
C GLY A 229 -2.59 -0.62 13.27
N GLN A 230 -1.37 -0.20 12.89
CA GLN A 230 -0.18 -0.26 13.73
C GLN A 230 0.03 0.99 14.58
N TYR A 231 -0.56 2.13 14.18
CA TYR A 231 -0.30 3.43 14.82
C TYR A 231 -1.52 4.05 15.49
N PHE A 232 -2.72 3.76 14.98
CA PHE A 232 -3.97 4.36 15.45
C PHE A 232 -4.89 3.31 16.07
N ALA A 233 -5.53 3.66 17.19
CA ALA A 233 -6.51 2.82 17.84
C ALA A 233 -7.86 2.98 17.11
N LYS A 234 -8.26 1.94 16.37
CA LYS A 234 -9.52 1.91 15.61
C LYS A 234 -10.34 0.68 15.98
N SER A 235 -11.66 0.79 15.83
CA SER A 235 -12.55 -0.35 15.97
C SER A 235 -12.33 -1.38 14.87
N ASP A 236 -12.70 -2.65 15.10
CA ASP A 236 -12.53 -3.72 14.11
C ASP A 236 -13.28 -3.42 12.80
N SER A 237 -14.50 -2.89 12.90
CA SER A 237 -15.29 -2.47 11.74
C SER A 237 -14.63 -1.33 10.96
N GLU A 238 -13.95 -0.40 11.63
CA GLU A 238 -13.20 0.66 10.95
C GLU A 238 -11.96 0.11 10.26
N LEU A 239 -11.20 -0.78 10.90
CA LEU A 239 -10.02 -1.40 10.29
C LEU A 239 -10.36 -2.24 9.06
N LEU A 240 -11.53 -2.88 9.05
CA LEU A 240 -12.03 -3.64 7.89
C LEU A 240 -12.40 -2.75 6.70
N ASN A 241 -12.85 -1.52 6.96
CA ASN A 241 -13.23 -0.56 5.92
C ASN A 241 -12.09 0.38 5.53
N ALA A 242 -11.06 0.51 6.37
CA ALA A 242 -9.90 1.34 6.12
C ALA A 242 -8.94 0.71 5.11
N LYS A 243 -8.14 1.55 4.46
CA LYS A 243 -7.03 1.07 3.63
C LYS A 243 -5.97 0.43 4.53
N SER A 244 -5.39 -0.68 4.09
CA SER A 244 -4.35 -1.38 4.87
C SER A 244 -3.09 -0.53 5.05
N PHE A 245 -2.79 0.32 4.06
CA PHE A 245 -1.71 1.29 4.06
C PHE A 245 -2.20 2.63 3.53
N GLU A 246 -1.78 3.71 4.17
CA GLU A 246 -2.06 5.08 3.72
C GLU A 246 -0.76 5.89 3.63
N PRO A 247 -0.65 6.81 2.66
CA PRO A 247 0.49 7.71 2.56
C PRO A 247 0.48 8.71 3.73
N MET A 248 1.57 8.77 4.49
CA MET A 248 1.76 9.73 5.58
C MET A 248 3.16 10.32 5.53
N LYS A 249 3.38 11.49 6.16
CA LYS A 249 4.69 12.14 6.18
C LYS A 249 5.71 11.21 6.86
N GLY A 250 6.63 10.65 6.09
CA GLY A 250 7.74 9.82 6.58
C GLY A 250 9.05 10.59 6.62
N GLY A 251 9.12 11.76 5.98
CA GLY A 251 10.37 12.46 5.80
C GLY A 251 10.25 13.82 5.13
N VAL A 252 11.41 14.36 4.73
CA VAL A 252 11.55 15.69 4.13
C VAL A 252 12.48 15.64 2.92
N GLU A 253 12.16 16.43 1.91
CA GLU A 253 13.01 16.67 0.75
C GLU A 253 13.64 18.05 0.85
N LEU A 254 14.97 18.07 0.85
CA LEU A 254 15.80 19.26 1.00
C LEU A 254 16.46 19.60 -0.33
N ALA A 255 16.52 20.88 -0.67
CA ALA A 255 17.23 21.34 -1.85
C ALA A 255 17.96 22.65 -1.56
N VAL A 256 18.98 22.96 -2.37
CA VAL A 256 19.67 24.24 -2.30
C VAL A 256 18.65 25.37 -2.49
N ALA A 257 18.68 26.35 -1.58
CA ALA A 257 17.77 27.49 -1.57
C ALA A 257 17.92 28.36 -2.85
N GLY A 258 16.79 28.85 -3.38
CA GLY A 258 16.74 29.77 -4.51
C GLY A 258 16.72 29.12 -5.91
N GLU A 259 16.78 29.97 -6.95
CA GLU A 259 16.81 29.51 -8.34
C GLU A 259 18.17 28.88 -8.69
N GLN A 260 18.20 27.56 -8.82
CA GLN A 260 19.40 26.80 -9.20
C GLN A 260 19.87 27.09 -10.64
N TYR A 261 19.02 27.69 -11.47
CA TYR A 261 19.31 28.06 -12.87
C TYR A 261 19.46 29.57 -13.05
N ARG A 262 20.38 30.20 -12.31
CA ARG A 262 20.75 31.58 -12.60
C ARG A 262 22.00 31.62 -13.47
N ALA A 263 21.82 31.76 -14.78
CA ALA A 263 22.93 32.14 -15.66
C ALA A 263 23.11 33.66 -15.55
N PRO A 264 24.17 34.17 -14.90
CA PRO A 264 24.34 35.62 -14.72
C PRO A 264 24.57 36.34 -16.05
N THR A 265 24.98 35.62 -17.10
CA THR A 265 25.24 36.17 -18.43
C THR A 265 25.11 35.07 -19.48
N ALA A 266 24.46 35.37 -20.61
CA ALA A 266 24.47 34.51 -21.78
C ALA A 266 25.88 34.50 -22.39
N VAL A 267 26.61 33.39 -22.25
CA VAL A 267 27.94 33.23 -22.86
C VAL A 267 27.78 32.63 -24.25
N LYS A 268 28.03 33.43 -25.30
CA LYS A 268 28.14 32.93 -26.67
C LYS A 268 29.50 32.25 -26.85
N ARG A 269 29.55 30.92 -26.70
CA ARG A 269 30.75 30.14 -27.06
C ARG A 269 30.71 29.84 -28.56
N VAL A 270 31.61 30.45 -29.33
CA VAL A 270 31.79 30.09 -30.74
C VAL A 270 32.49 28.73 -30.80
N VAL A 271 31.70 27.66 -30.94
CA VAL A 271 32.24 26.32 -31.13
C VAL A 271 32.85 26.26 -32.53
N ARG A 272 34.18 26.30 -32.63
CA ARG A 272 34.89 25.93 -33.86
C ARG A 272 34.95 24.41 -33.90
N TYR A 273 34.00 23.81 -34.61
CA TYR A 273 34.03 22.39 -34.92
C TYR A 273 34.52 22.20 -36.35
N GLU A 274 35.30 21.15 -36.57
CA GLU A 274 35.65 20.69 -37.90
C GLU A 274 34.49 19.83 -38.42
N LYS A 275 33.92 20.22 -39.56
CA LYS A 275 32.81 19.49 -40.20
C LYS A 275 33.34 18.80 -41.44
N ILE A 276 33.58 17.50 -41.35
CA ILE A 276 33.92 16.67 -42.51
C ILE A 276 32.60 16.15 -43.09
N ILE A 277 32.20 16.70 -44.24
CA ILE A 277 31.01 16.26 -44.98
C ILE A 277 31.51 15.34 -46.09
N ILE A 278 31.11 14.08 -46.05
CA ILE A 278 31.34 13.11 -47.11
C ILE A 278 30.06 13.05 -47.94
N ASP A 279 30.20 13.28 -49.25
CA ASP A 279 29.15 13.44 -50.27
C ASP A 279 28.50 14.84 -50.36
N THR A 280 28.88 15.59 -51.40
CA THR A 280 28.62 17.04 -51.56
C THR A 280 27.80 17.35 -52.80
N GLN A 281 26.61 16.75 -52.94
CA GLN A 281 25.60 17.18 -53.93
C GLN A 281 24.45 18.01 -53.33
N PHE A 282 24.68 18.77 -52.26
CA PHE A 282 23.65 19.66 -51.73
C PHE A 282 23.84 21.11 -52.19
N ARG A 283 22.81 21.65 -52.84
CA ARG A 283 22.79 22.93 -53.56
C ARG A 283 23.23 24.11 -52.68
N ARG A 284 24.18 24.90 -53.21
CA ARG A 284 24.59 26.22 -52.70
C ARG A 284 23.46 27.22 -52.92
N LEU A 285 22.71 27.53 -51.87
CA LEU A 285 22.03 28.81 -51.64
C LEU A 285 21.40 28.76 -50.24
N ILE A 286 22.13 29.24 -49.23
CA ILE A 286 21.56 29.49 -47.89
C ILE A 286 21.07 30.92 -47.91
N SER A 287 19.78 31.10 -48.16
CA SER A 287 19.10 32.35 -47.82
C SER A 287 18.56 32.21 -46.40
N SER A 288 18.80 33.20 -45.55
CA SER A 288 18.22 33.24 -44.21
C SER A 288 16.75 33.68 -44.30
N PHE A 289 15.90 32.82 -44.86
CA PHE A 289 14.45 32.98 -44.78
C PHE A 289 13.92 32.10 -43.66
N PHE A 290 13.88 32.64 -42.44
CA PHE A 290 12.70 32.56 -41.56
C PHE A 290 13.04 33.09 -40.17
N ALA A 291 12.16 33.95 -39.63
CA ALA A 291 12.06 34.10 -38.19
C ALA A 291 11.57 32.77 -37.62
N TRP A 292 12.29 32.22 -36.64
CA TRP A 292 11.98 30.94 -36.02
C TRP A 292 10.52 30.93 -35.51
N SER A 293 9.64 30.22 -36.22
CA SER A 293 8.28 29.94 -35.76
C SER A 293 8.27 28.52 -35.18
N GLY A 294 8.02 28.40 -33.87
CA GLY A 294 7.98 27.10 -33.18
C GLY A 294 7.05 26.09 -33.86
N SER A 295 6.03 26.57 -34.58
CA SER A 295 5.10 25.76 -35.37
C SER A 295 5.76 24.96 -36.50
N LEU A 296 6.72 25.55 -37.23
CA LEU A 296 7.44 24.83 -38.29
C LEU A 296 8.42 23.80 -37.71
N PHE A 297 9.04 24.10 -36.57
CA PHE A 297 9.87 23.12 -35.87
C PHE A 297 9.05 21.89 -35.46
N SER A 298 7.86 22.09 -34.86
CA SER A 298 6.95 20.99 -34.53
C SER A 298 6.49 20.22 -35.77
N LEU A 299 6.22 20.90 -36.88
CA LEU A 299 5.87 20.27 -38.16
C LEU A 299 7.01 19.37 -38.67
N PHE A 300 8.24 19.88 -38.72
CA PHE A 300 9.41 19.11 -39.17
C PHE A 300 9.79 17.99 -38.19
N LEU A 301 9.60 18.20 -36.88
CA LEU A 301 9.82 17.17 -35.86
C LEU A 301 8.81 16.03 -36.00
N ASN A 302 7.56 16.33 -36.35
CA ASN A 302 6.54 15.30 -36.63
C ASN A 302 6.73 14.63 -37.99
N GLY A 303 7.31 15.33 -38.97
CA GLY A 303 7.53 14.85 -40.34
C GLY A 303 8.88 14.18 -40.61
N ASN A 304 9.74 13.96 -39.60
CA ASN A 304 11.05 13.37 -39.82
C ASN A 304 10.99 11.84 -40.00
N VAL A 305 12.06 11.26 -40.54
CA VAL A 305 12.13 9.82 -40.86
C VAL A 305 12.04 8.94 -39.60
N VAL A 306 12.50 9.44 -38.45
CA VAL A 306 12.47 8.72 -37.17
C VAL A 306 11.04 8.72 -36.58
N SER A 307 10.33 9.85 -36.65
CA SER A 307 8.95 9.99 -36.18
C SER A 307 7.96 9.21 -37.04
N GLN A 308 8.25 8.99 -38.32
CA GLN A 308 7.43 8.22 -39.27
C GLN A 308 7.75 6.71 -39.30
N SER A 309 8.63 6.23 -38.42
CA SER A 309 9.02 4.82 -38.40
C SER A 309 7.84 3.88 -38.11
N VAL A 310 7.53 3.00 -39.07
CA VAL A 310 6.46 1.99 -38.96
C VAL A 310 6.64 1.07 -37.75
N LEU A 311 7.89 0.72 -37.43
CA LEU A 311 8.22 -0.12 -36.27
C LEU A 311 7.93 0.61 -34.95
N SER A 312 8.32 1.88 -34.85
CA SER A 312 8.07 2.71 -33.68
C SER A 312 6.58 2.90 -33.42
N HIS A 313 5.81 3.22 -34.47
CA HIS A 313 4.35 3.32 -34.38
C HIS A 313 3.68 2.00 -33.98
N LYS A 314 4.15 0.86 -34.53
CA LYS A 314 3.64 -0.47 -34.16
C LYS A 314 3.93 -0.79 -32.68
N GLN A 315 5.14 -0.50 -32.21
CA GLN A 315 5.51 -0.70 -30.80
C GLN A 315 4.72 0.22 -29.87
N GLN A 316 4.57 1.51 -30.21
CA GLN A 316 3.80 2.46 -29.43
C GLN A 316 2.32 2.09 -29.37
N LYS A 317 1.74 1.62 -30.47
CA LYS A 317 0.36 1.10 -30.53
C LYS A 317 0.18 -0.17 -29.69
N ASN A 318 1.17 -1.07 -29.69
CA ASN A 318 1.15 -2.25 -28.82
C ASN A 318 1.26 -1.88 -27.32
N LEU A 319 2.02 -0.84 -26.98
CA LEU A 319 2.16 -0.35 -25.60
C LEU A 319 0.94 0.44 -25.11
N LYS A 320 0.21 1.09 -26.03
CA LYS A 320 -0.99 1.89 -25.76
C LYS A 320 -2.09 1.51 -26.76
N PRO A 321 -2.72 0.33 -26.61
CA PRO A 321 -3.69 -0.18 -27.60
C PRO A 321 -5.05 0.54 -27.56
N PHE A 322 -5.26 1.42 -26.58
CA PHE A 322 -6.50 2.18 -26.36
C PHE A 322 -6.32 3.66 -26.75
N ALA A 323 -7.30 4.21 -27.47
CA ALA A 323 -7.34 5.62 -27.86
C ALA A 323 -7.72 6.52 -26.68
N ASP A 324 -8.70 6.08 -25.89
CA ASP A 324 -9.16 6.79 -24.71
C ASP A 324 -8.41 6.30 -23.47
N LYS A 325 -7.98 7.25 -22.63
CA LYS A 325 -7.38 6.97 -21.33
C LYS A 325 -8.19 7.66 -20.26
N VAL A 326 -8.58 6.91 -19.25
CA VAL A 326 -9.07 7.48 -18.00
C VAL A 326 -7.86 7.60 -17.08
N GLU A 327 -7.37 8.81 -16.91
CA GLU A 327 -6.37 9.09 -15.89
C GLU A 327 -7.09 9.20 -14.55
N VAL A 328 -6.97 8.14 -13.73
CA VAL A 328 -7.46 8.16 -12.36
C VAL A 328 -6.46 8.95 -11.53
N GLY A 329 -6.82 10.18 -11.17
CA GLY A 329 -6.03 11.00 -10.26
C GLY A 329 -5.90 10.38 -8.87
N LYS A 330 -4.97 10.89 -8.07
CA LYS A 330 -4.91 10.54 -6.64
C LYS A 330 -6.21 11.00 -5.98
N ILE A 331 -6.80 10.13 -5.16
CA ILE A 331 -7.96 10.48 -4.35
C ILE A 331 -7.44 11.22 -3.13
N PHE A 332 -7.78 12.49 -3.02
CA PHE A 332 -7.55 13.26 -1.80
C PHE A 332 -8.79 13.22 -0.89
N TYR A 333 -8.59 13.58 0.37
CA TYR A 333 -9.63 13.68 1.38
C TYR A 333 -9.81 15.14 1.81
N THR A 334 -11.01 15.47 2.24
CA THR A 334 -11.39 16.82 2.68
C THR A 334 -12.19 16.71 3.97
N VAL A 335 -11.93 17.63 4.90
CA VAL A 335 -12.80 17.80 6.08
C VAL A 335 -13.92 18.75 5.68
N ALA A 336 -15.13 18.19 5.64
CA ALA A 336 -16.31 18.88 5.14
C ALA A 336 -17.37 19.05 6.24
N ILE A 337 -18.26 20.01 6.02
CA ILE A 337 -19.40 20.26 6.89
C ILE A 337 -20.50 19.23 6.55
N ASN A 338 -20.95 18.49 7.56
CA ASN A 338 -21.89 17.38 7.43
C ASN A 338 -23.25 17.77 6.83
N LYS A 339 -23.63 19.05 6.90
CA LYS A 339 -24.90 19.56 6.36
C LYS A 339 -24.92 19.65 4.83
N ASN A 340 -23.79 19.95 4.20
CA ASN A 340 -23.73 20.33 2.78
C ASN A 340 -22.50 19.78 2.03
N ASN A 341 -21.64 18.99 2.69
CA ASN A 341 -20.41 18.45 2.14
C ASN A 341 -19.49 19.52 1.51
N THR A 342 -19.56 20.77 1.97
CA THR A 342 -18.61 21.81 1.57
C THR A 342 -17.38 21.77 2.47
N ALA A 343 -16.21 22.11 1.93
CA ALA A 343 -14.97 22.18 2.72
C ALA A 343 -15.13 23.16 3.91
N PHE A 344 -14.57 22.78 5.06
CA PHE A 344 -14.58 23.62 6.26
C PHE A 344 -13.70 24.87 6.12
N SER A 345 -12.53 24.73 5.47
CA SER A 345 -11.59 25.81 5.16
C SER A 345 -10.74 25.44 3.94
N GLU A 346 -9.96 26.39 3.41
CA GLU A 346 -8.99 26.11 2.33
C GLU A 346 -7.91 25.12 2.77
N ASP A 347 -7.48 25.19 4.04
CA ASP A 347 -6.52 24.25 4.65
C ASP A 347 -7.12 22.86 4.93
N ALA A 348 -8.44 22.71 4.85
CA ALA A 348 -9.14 21.45 5.07
C ALA A 348 -9.22 20.58 3.81
N MET A 349 -8.56 20.98 2.73
CA MET A 349 -8.59 20.34 1.42
C MET A 349 -7.30 19.56 1.13
N ASP A 350 -7.36 18.69 0.13
CA ASP A 350 -6.20 18.03 -0.49
C ASP A 350 -5.34 17.12 0.43
N PHE A 351 -5.94 16.50 1.45
CA PHE A 351 -5.22 15.52 2.28
C PHE A 351 -4.93 14.23 1.51
N SER A 352 -3.70 13.75 1.56
CA SER A 352 -3.27 12.51 0.88
C SER A 352 -3.86 11.23 1.47
N SER A 353 -4.23 11.27 2.76
CA SER A 353 -4.75 10.15 3.53
C SER A 353 -5.97 10.56 4.37
N GLN A 354 -6.85 9.59 4.63
CA GLN A 354 -8.03 9.80 5.46
C GLN A 354 -7.62 10.08 6.90
N VAL A 355 -6.55 9.45 7.37
CA VAL A 355 -6.05 9.66 8.73
C VAL A 355 -5.49 11.08 8.91
N GLN A 356 -4.83 11.66 7.89
CA GLN A 356 -4.39 13.06 7.94
C GLN A 356 -5.58 14.03 8.07
N ALA A 357 -6.63 13.81 7.28
CA ALA A 357 -7.85 14.62 7.37
C ALA A 357 -8.52 14.46 8.75
N GLN A 358 -8.53 13.24 9.31
CA GLN A 358 -9.06 12.98 10.64
C GLN A 358 -8.24 13.68 11.74
N GLU A 359 -6.91 13.68 11.64
CA GLU A 359 -6.03 14.40 12.57
C GLU A 359 -6.30 15.91 12.53
N PHE A 360 -6.45 16.49 11.33
CA PHE A 360 -6.85 17.90 11.19
C PHE A 360 -8.22 18.16 11.84
N MET A 361 -9.21 17.32 11.56
CA MET A 361 -10.54 17.43 12.18
C MET A 361 -10.47 17.34 13.71
N ASN A 362 -9.67 16.42 14.26
CA ASN A 362 -9.48 16.28 15.69
C ASN A 362 -8.82 17.53 16.32
N GLN A 363 -7.87 18.16 15.61
CA GLN A 363 -7.26 19.42 16.06
C GLN A 363 -8.26 20.58 16.08
N GLN A 364 -9.15 20.68 15.09
CA GLN A 364 -10.23 21.67 15.10
C GLN A 364 -11.23 21.41 16.24
N ILE A 365 -11.60 20.14 16.48
CA ILE A 365 -12.49 19.75 17.57
C ILE A 365 -11.86 20.02 18.95
N ALA A 366 -10.54 19.89 19.08
CA ALA A 366 -9.83 20.23 20.32
C ALA A 366 -9.87 21.75 20.60
N GLY A 367 -9.92 22.57 19.55
CA GLY A 367 -10.12 24.03 19.66
C GLY A 367 -11.58 24.43 19.95
N ASP A 368 -12.55 23.75 19.34
CA ASP A 368 -13.99 23.95 19.57
C ASP A 368 -14.76 22.62 19.58
N ALA A 369 -15.25 22.24 20.76
CA ALA A 369 -15.95 20.97 20.97
C ALA A 369 -17.30 20.89 20.23
N ASN A 370 -17.89 22.00 19.82
CA ASN A 370 -19.17 22.01 19.09
C ASN A 370 -19.02 21.45 17.66
N LEU A 371 -17.83 21.58 17.08
CA LEU A 371 -17.52 21.13 15.71
C LEU A 371 -17.60 19.61 15.53
N LYS A 372 -17.58 18.83 16.62
CA LYS A 372 -17.60 17.36 16.57
C LYS A 372 -18.81 16.77 15.84
N LYS A 373 -19.96 17.45 15.88
CA LYS A 373 -21.18 16.99 15.18
C LYS A 373 -21.33 17.58 13.79
N GLU A 374 -20.56 18.61 13.48
CA GLU A 374 -20.68 19.40 12.26
C GLU A 374 -19.67 19.00 11.20
N LEU A 375 -18.55 18.38 11.60
CA LEU A 375 -17.48 17.97 10.69
C LEU A 375 -17.48 16.46 10.42
N HIS A 376 -17.16 16.10 9.18
CA HIS A 376 -16.84 14.73 8.79
C HIS A 376 -15.70 14.70 7.76
N VAL A 377 -15.11 13.53 7.55
CA VAL A 377 -14.06 13.32 6.54
C VAL A 377 -14.67 12.61 5.34
N ILE A 378 -14.55 13.21 4.15
CA ILE A 378 -15.05 12.64 2.90
C ILE A 378 -13.96 12.61 1.82
N PRO A 379 -14.01 11.67 0.86
CA PRO A 379 -13.23 11.78 -0.37
C PRO A 379 -13.57 13.08 -1.10
N GLN A 380 -12.56 13.75 -1.67
CA GLN A 380 -12.75 15.02 -2.38
C GLN A 380 -13.71 14.91 -3.57
N VAL A 381 -13.88 13.70 -4.12
CA VAL A 381 -14.86 13.42 -5.19
C VAL A 381 -16.32 13.55 -4.73
N GLU A 382 -16.58 13.47 -3.43
CA GLU A 382 -17.92 13.62 -2.82
C GLU A 382 -18.17 15.04 -2.30
N MET A 383 -17.15 15.91 -2.34
CA MET A 383 -17.25 17.30 -1.91
C MET A 383 -18.11 18.11 -2.89
N GLN A 384 -19.08 18.84 -2.36
CA GLN A 384 -19.78 19.86 -3.14
C GLN A 384 -18.87 21.06 -3.30
N ARG A 385 -18.46 21.34 -4.54
CA ARG A 385 -17.82 22.62 -4.87
C ARG A 385 -18.83 23.73 -4.59
N ALA A 386 -18.45 24.68 -3.74
CA ALA A 386 -19.20 25.91 -3.61
C ALA A 386 -19.33 26.55 -5.01
N ALA A 387 -20.56 26.93 -5.37
CA ALA A 387 -20.91 27.47 -6.68
C ALA A 387 -20.27 28.84 -6.95
#